data_AF-A0A0P9D2K1-F1
#
_entry.id   AF-A0A0P9D2K1-F1
#
_cell.length_a   1.000
_cell.length_b   1.000
_cell.length_c   1.000
_cell.angle_alpha   90.00
_cell.angle_beta   90.00
_cell.angle_gamma   90.00
#
_symmetry.space_group_name_H-M   'P 1'
#
loop_
_entity.id
_entity.type
_entity.pdbx_description
1 polymer ?
#
loop_
_entity_poly.entity_id
_entity_poly.type
_entity_poly.pdbx_seq_one_letter_code
_entity_poly.pdbx_strand_id
1 'polypeptide(L)' 'EQILPRASSIHFKARYDADGAVNAADAERCAALINAAGFDGVLTLIYGDKRDEWAHIEQLRATLQPLLG' A
#
# COMPACT_ATOMS: atom_id res chain seq x y z
N GLU A 1 3.90 19.84 -6.73
CA GLU A 1 5.24 19.23 -6.60
C GLU A 1 5.09 17.72 -6.42
N GLN A 2 6.04 16.92 -6.88
CA GLN A 2 6.05 15.46 -6.67
C GLN A 2 6.82 15.15 -5.37
N ILE A 3 6.16 14.50 -4.41
CA ILE A 3 6.73 14.24 -3.08
C ILE A 3 7.45 12.89 -2.96
N LEU A 4 7.06 11.90 -3.78
CA LEU A 4 7.57 10.53 -3.70
C LEU A 4 9.10 10.42 -3.82
N PRO A 5 9.79 11.09 -4.77
CA PRO A 5 11.25 11.03 -4.88
C PRO A 5 12.01 11.65 -3.70
N ARG A 6 11.32 12.36 -2.80
CA ARG A 6 11.90 13.00 -1.62
C ARG A 6 11.50 12.31 -0.31
N ALA A 7 10.69 11.24 -0.40
CA ALA A 7 10.21 10.54 0.78
C ALA A 7 11.32 9.71 1.42
N SER A 8 11.49 9.84 2.74
CA SER A 8 12.38 8.98 3.53
C SER A 8 11.66 7.73 4.06
N SER A 9 10.33 7.77 4.13
CA SER A 9 9.44 6.68 4.51
C SER A 9 8.08 6.87 3.87
N ILE A 10 7.33 5.78 3.67
CA ILE A 10 5.97 5.81 3.16
C ILE A 10 5.06 5.05 4.13
N HIS A 11 3.95 5.67 4.51
CA HIS A 11 2.87 5.03 5.25
C HIS A 11 1.74 4.72 4.27
N PHE A 12 1.48 3.45 4.04
CA PHE A 12 0.51 2.98 3.05
C PHE A 12 -0.76 2.49 3.73
N LYS A 13 -1.90 3.05 3.33
CA LYS A 13 -3.23 2.58 3.73
C LYS A 13 -4.08 2.41 2.46
N ALA A 14 -4.57 1.19 2.23
CA ALA A 14 -5.48 0.95 1.12
C ALA A 14 -6.86 1.60 1.36
N ARG A 15 -7.57 1.83 0.27
CA ARG A 15 -9.02 2.03 0.30
C ARG A 15 -9.69 0.66 0.38
N TYR A 16 -10.78 0.62 1.13
CA TYR A 16 -11.62 -0.55 1.29
C TYR A 16 -13.02 -0.21 0.78
N ASP A 17 -13.72 -1.20 0.22
CA ASP A 17 -15.14 -1.06 -0.09
C ASP A 17 -16.03 -1.29 1.15
N ALA A 18 -17.35 -1.28 0.94
CA ALA A 18 -18.33 -1.49 2.01
C ALA A 18 -18.15 -2.86 2.69
N ASP A 19 -17.79 -3.88 1.92
CA ASP A 19 -17.61 -5.26 2.39
C ASP A 19 -16.22 -5.50 3.00
N GLY A 20 -15.32 -4.53 2.89
CA GLY A 20 -13.98 -4.56 3.49
C GLY A 20 -12.93 -5.17 2.62
N ALA A 21 -13.24 -5.42 1.37
CA ALA A 21 -12.25 -5.84 0.42
C ALA A 21 -11.36 -4.65 0.06
N VAL A 22 -10.06 -4.91 -0.06
CA VAL A 22 -9.09 -3.94 -0.57
C VAL A 22 -9.49 -3.55 -2.00
N ASN A 23 -9.49 -2.26 -2.29
CA ASN A 23 -9.55 -1.79 -3.68
C ASN A 23 -8.18 -2.04 -4.34
N ALA A 24 -8.02 -3.23 -4.92
CA ALA A 24 -6.76 -3.69 -5.50
C ALA A 24 -6.27 -2.76 -6.62
N ALA A 25 -7.16 -2.27 -7.49
CA ALA A 25 -6.78 -1.38 -8.59
C ALA A 25 -6.17 -0.06 -8.09
N ASP A 26 -6.71 0.53 -7.02
CA ASP A 26 -6.13 1.75 -6.43
C ASP A 26 -4.80 1.45 -5.72
N ALA A 27 -4.71 0.30 -5.04
CA ALA A 27 -3.50 -0.12 -4.35
C ALA A 27 -2.34 -0.38 -5.33
N GLU A 28 -2.59 -1.14 -6.40
CA GLU A 28 -1.62 -1.44 -7.46
C GLU A 28 -1.17 -0.16 -8.19
N ARG A 29 -2.10 0.77 -8.47
CA ARG A 29 -1.76 2.06 -9.06
C ARG A 29 -0.82 2.86 -8.16
N CYS A 30 -1.07 2.89 -6.85
CA CYS A 30 -0.19 3.55 -5.90
C CYS A 30 1.18 2.85 -5.82
N ALA A 31 1.20 1.51 -5.84
CA ALA A 31 2.42 0.73 -5.84
C ALA A 31 3.29 1.03 -7.08
N ALA A 32 2.68 1.12 -8.27
CA ALA A 32 3.38 1.48 -9.49
C ALA A 32 4.02 2.88 -9.42
N LEU A 33 3.36 3.85 -8.77
CA LEU A 33 3.92 5.19 -8.56
C LEU A 33 5.11 5.17 -7.60
N ILE A 34 5.04 4.39 -6.52
CA ILE A 34 6.14 4.21 -5.57
C ILE A 34 7.35 3.59 -6.28
N ASN A 35 7.12 2.53 -7.06
CA ASN A 35 8.16 1.86 -7.84
C ASN A 35 8.80 2.79 -8.87
N ALA A 36 7.98 3.52 -9.64
CA ALA A 36 8.45 4.46 -10.66
C ALA A 36 9.24 5.64 -10.08
N ALA A 37 9.00 5.98 -8.81
CA ALA A 37 9.77 6.99 -8.09
C ALA A 37 11.13 6.48 -7.58
N GLY A 38 11.42 5.18 -7.70
CA GLY A 38 12.66 4.56 -7.21
C GLY A 38 12.78 4.57 -5.70
N PHE A 39 11.66 4.54 -4.97
CA PHE A 39 11.67 4.53 -3.52
C PHE A 39 12.21 3.21 -2.97
N ASP A 40 13.25 3.30 -2.13
CA ASP A 40 13.97 2.16 -1.53
C ASP A 40 13.95 2.17 0.00
N GLY A 41 13.13 3.05 0.60
CA GLY A 41 13.01 3.21 2.05
C GLY A 41 11.95 2.31 2.69
N VAL A 42 11.60 2.62 3.94
CA VAL A 42 10.61 1.85 4.71
C VAL A 42 9.18 2.14 4.22
N LEU A 43 8.47 1.09 3.81
CA LEU A 43 7.04 1.11 3.52
C LEU A 43 6.25 0.48 4.69
N THR A 44 5.63 1.31 5.52
CA THR A 44 4.79 0.87 6.64
C THR A 44 3.35 0.64 6.17
N LEU A 45 2.83 -0.58 6.34
CA LEU A 45 1.43 -0.89 6.05
C LEU A 45 0.55 -0.52 7.24
N ILE A 46 -0.52 0.21 6.97
CA ILE A 46 -1.53 0.62 7.95
C ILE A 46 -2.84 -0.05 7.57
N TYR A 47 -3.28 -0.97 8.40
CA TYR A 47 -4.65 -1.44 8.42
C TYR A 47 -5.45 -0.63 9.43
N GLY A 48 -6.63 -0.17 9.06
CA GLY A 48 -7.40 0.79 9.86
C GLY A 48 -8.88 0.46 9.96
N ASP A 49 -9.22 -0.81 9.86
CA ASP A 49 -10.59 -1.32 9.92
C ASP A 49 -10.73 -2.30 11.10
N LYS A 50 -11.97 -2.52 11.58
CA LYS A 50 -12.28 -3.31 12.79
C LYS A 50 -12.49 -4.81 12.52
N ARG A 51 -12.36 -5.23 11.26
CA ARG A 51 -12.42 -6.64 10.83
C ARG A 51 -11.08 -7.33 11.03
N ASP A 52 -11.01 -8.65 10.84
CA ASP A 52 -9.81 -9.50 11.04
C ASP A 52 -8.52 -8.84 10.51
N GLU A 53 -7.75 -8.27 11.43
CA GLU A 53 -6.65 -7.36 11.10
C GLU A 53 -5.55 -8.08 10.31
N TRP A 54 -5.29 -9.34 10.64
CA TRP A 54 -4.20 -10.11 10.05
C TRP A 54 -4.53 -10.59 8.65
N ALA A 55 -5.74 -11.10 8.43
CA ALA A 55 -6.18 -11.56 7.11
C ALA A 55 -6.15 -10.41 6.09
N HIS A 56 -6.60 -9.21 6.48
CA HIS A 56 -6.64 -8.06 5.57
C HIS A 56 -5.27 -7.38 5.40
N ILE A 57 -4.38 -7.43 6.39
CA ILE A 57 -2.98 -7.02 6.22
C ILE A 57 -2.29 -7.88 5.16
N GLU A 58 -2.55 -9.18 5.14
CA GLU A 58 -1.93 -10.08 4.16
C GLU A 58 -2.48 -9.86 2.74
N GLN A 59 -3.78 -9.61 2.61
CA GLN A 59 -4.37 -9.19 1.34
C GLN A 59 -3.75 -7.89 0.83
N LEU A 60 -3.57 -6.90 1.71
CA LEU A 60 -2.90 -5.65 1.37
C LEU A 60 -1.46 -5.89 0.93
N ARG A 61 -0.71 -6.71 1.68
CA ARG A 61 0.67 -7.09 1.32
C ARG A 61 0.74 -7.71 -0.07
N ALA A 62 -0.20 -8.59 -0.43
CA ALA A 62 -0.24 -9.23 -1.74
C ALA A 62 -0.36 -8.21 -2.88
N THR A 63 -1.16 -7.15 -2.73
CA THR A 63 -1.26 -6.08 -3.74
C THR A 63 0.02 -5.26 -3.93
N LEU A 64 0.92 -5.31 -2.94
CA LEU A 64 2.18 -4.59 -2.93
C LEU A 64 3.37 -5.48 -3.28
N GLN A 65 3.15 -6.75 -3.63
CA GLN A 65 4.21 -7.68 -4.04
C GLN A 65 5.21 -7.09 -5.05
N PRO A 66 4.81 -6.27 -6.05
CA PRO A 66 5.76 -5.66 -6.98
C PRO A 66 6.82 -4.75 -6.33
N LEU A 67 6.57 -4.27 -5.10
CA LEU A 67 7.51 -3.44 -4.32
C LEU A 67 8.38 -4.27 -3.36
N LEU A 68 8.10 -5.56 -3.20
CA LEU A 68 8.73 -6.42 -2.18
C LEU A 68 9.86 -7.30 -2.77
N GLY A 69 10.40 -6.92 -3.94
CA GLY A 69 11.47 -7.62 -4.66
C GLY A 69 12.84 -6.98 -4.45
#